data_AF-A0A2N9ASM6-F1
#
_entry.id   AF-A0A2N9ASM6-F1
#
_cell.length_a   1.000
_cell.length_b   1.000
_cell.length_c   1.000
_cell.angle_alpha   90.00
_cell.angle_beta   90.00
_cell.angle_gamma   90.00
#
_symmetry.space_group_name_H-M   'P 1'
#
loop_
_entity.id
_entity.type
_entity.pdbx_description
1 polymer ?
#
loop_
_entity_poly.entity_id
_entity_poly.type
_entity_poly.pdbx_seq_one_letter_code
_entity_poly.pdbx_strand_id
1 'polypeptide(L)'
;MLFTHLADDLFRPLASPSRAFNAALLLHLHARVFGDAAEPLRKSELLAAIGDFSAGWSQAEIADDEATPVDPIERRSAVFRRLIEAGWLVERRERYVPVVDFDPDARLLIEELARIERGETRSYGGAVLEVLSALESAIASPADRSEALRNAAKASRTFLGHLRGLAGAMRKLEERILREPDLSAAFRLYFEEFVERHLVSDYRTLHTRFNPFRFRSGIVREAGRALRDPLTLRALADGNLREGPRRRHHGSRADGAHRSR
;
A
#
# COMPACT_ATOMS: atom_id res chain seq x y z
N MET A 1 -10.37 -16.33 -0.77
CA MET A 1 -10.31 -15.51 -2.00
C MET A 1 -10.21 -14.05 -1.58
N LEU A 2 -9.81 -13.10 -2.45
CA LEU A 2 -9.62 -11.70 -2.05
C LEU A 2 -10.90 -11.05 -1.50
N PHE A 3 -12.03 -11.24 -2.19
CA PHE A 3 -13.36 -10.78 -1.79
C PHE A 3 -13.99 -11.58 -0.64
N THR A 4 -13.21 -12.41 0.05
CA THR A 4 -13.58 -12.93 1.37
C THR A 4 -13.28 -11.90 2.46
N HIS A 5 -12.39 -10.94 2.17
CA HIS A 5 -11.95 -9.88 3.09
C HIS A 5 -12.46 -8.51 2.64
N LEU A 6 -12.37 -8.21 1.34
CA LEU A 6 -12.88 -6.96 0.77
C LEU A 6 -14.35 -7.09 0.37
N ALA A 7 -15.12 -6.02 0.57
CA ALA A 7 -16.50 -5.92 0.09
C ALA A 7 -16.56 -6.01 -1.45
N ASP A 8 -17.57 -6.71 -1.98
CA ASP A 8 -17.76 -6.92 -3.42
C ASP A 8 -17.89 -5.59 -4.18
N ASP A 9 -18.57 -4.61 -3.57
CA ASP A 9 -18.85 -3.30 -4.16
C ASP A 9 -17.79 -2.22 -3.84
N LEU A 10 -16.64 -2.60 -3.25
CA LEU A 10 -15.61 -1.66 -2.80
C LEU A 10 -15.14 -0.71 -3.92
N PHE A 11 -14.98 -1.23 -5.13
CA PHE A 11 -14.51 -0.42 -6.26
C PHE A 11 -15.61 0.38 -6.96
N ARG A 12 -16.89 0.19 -6.60
CA ARG A 12 -18.02 0.84 -7.26
C ARG A 12 -17.92 2.37 -7.28
N PRO A 13 -17.60 3.07 -6.17
CA PRO A 13 -17.41 4.54 -6.20
C PRO A 13 -16.23 4.99 -7.06
N LEU A 14 -15.20 4.15 -7.21
CA LEU A 14 -14.00 4.45 -8.02
C LEU A 14 -14.20 4.11 -9.50
N ALA A 15 -15.25 3.37 -9.84
CA ALA A 15 -15.63 3.03 -11.21
C ALA A 15 -16.83 3.85 -11.73
N SER A 16 -17.42 4.71 -10.90
CA SER A 16 -18.63 5.48 -11.23
C SER A 16 -18.34 6.75 -12.04
N PRO A 17 -19.37 7.43 -12.58
CA PRO A 17 -19.20 8.74 -13.23
C PRO A 17 -18.51 9.77 -12.32
N SER A 18 -18.82 9.75 -11.01
CA SER A 18 -18.18 10.63 -10.01
C SER A 18 -16.84 10.10 -9.46
N ARG A 19 -16.16 9.16 -10.15
CA ARG A 19 -14.90 8.54 -9.68
C ARG A 19 -13.82 9.53 -9.25
N ALA A 20 -13.69 10.67 -9.93
CA ALA A 20 -12.67 11.67 -9.61
C ALA A 20 -12.96 12.32 -8.25
N PHE A 21 -14.22 12.71 -8.03
CA PHE A 21 -14.71 13.21 -6.75
C PHE A 21 -14.56 12.15 -5.64
N ASN A 22 -15.01 10.91 -5.88
CA ASN A 22 -14.94 9.84 -4.89
C ASN A 22 -13.51 9.50 -4.48
N ALA A 23 -12.58 9.41 -5.43
CA ALA A 23 -11.18 9.16 -5.16
C ALA A 23 -10.58 10.31 -4.32
N ALA A 24 -10.81 11.55 -4.73
CA ALA A 24 -10.31 12.73 -4.01
C ALA A 24 -10.89 12.84 -2.60
N LEU A 25 -12.19 12.55 -2.43
CA LEU A 25 -12.85 12.54 -1.13
C LEU A 25 -12.26 11.45 -0.22
N LEU A 26 -12.12 10.21 -0.71
CA LEU A 26 -11.55 9.11 0.08
C LEU A 26 -10.14 9.42 0.55
N LEU A 27 -9.30 9.98 -0.32
CA LEU A 27 -7.94 10.41 0.01
C LEU A 27 -7.93 11.56 1.03
N HIS A 28 -8.82 12.55 0.86
CA HIS A 28 -8.98 13.64 1.82
C HIS A 28 -9.41 13.14 3.19
N LEU A 29 -10.43 12.26 3.25
CA LEU A 29 -10.90 11.66 4.49
C LEU A 29 -9.77 10.89 5.17
N HIS A 30 -9.06 10.03 4.44
CA HIS A 30 -7.94 9.25 4.98
C HIS A 30 -6.84 10.14 5.54
N ALA A 31 -6.37 11.13 4.79
CA ALA A 31 -5.18 11.92 5.15
C ALA A 31 -5.46 13.05 6.16
N ARG A 32 -6.64 13.68 6.10
CA ARG A 32 -6.93 14.92 6.85
C ARG A 32 -7.98 14.76 7.93
N VAL A 33 -8.92 13.85 7.75
CA VAL A 33 -10.05 13.69 8.68
C VAL A 33 -9.77 12.57 9.67
N PHE A 34 -9.32 11.41 9.18
CA PHE A 34 -8.96 10.26 10.00
C PHE A 34 -7.49 10.23 10.38
N GLY A 35 -6.60 10.86 9.59
CA GLY A 35 -5.16 10.88 9.86
C GLY A 35 -4.77 11.52 11.19
N ASP A 36 -5.55 12.53 11.62
CA ASP A 36 -5.33 13.26 12.88
C ASP A 36 -6.17 12.72 14.05
N ALA A 37 -7.02 11.71 13.81
CA ALA A 37 -7.97 11.21 14.80
C ALA A 37 -7.38 10.05 15.61
N ALA A 38 -7.16 10.29 16.91
CA ALA A 38 -6.77 9.23 17.86
C ALA A 38 -7.97 8.37 18.32
N GLU A 39 -9.19 8.88 18.14
CA GLU A 39 -10.45 8.24 18.54
C GLU A 39 -11.41 8.12 17.34
N PRO A 40 -12.38 7.19 17.38
CA PRO A 40 -13.40 7.04 16.34
C PRO A 40 -14.19 8.32 16.11
N LEU A 41 -14.31 8.73 14.85
CA LEU A 41 -14.88 10.01 14.45
C LEU A 41 -16.40 10.01 14.60
N ARG A 42 -17.00 11.10 15.11
CA ARG A 42 -18.46 11.18 15.18
C ARG A 42 -19.06 11.26 13.78
N LYS A 43 -20.19 10.59 13.56
CA LYS A 43 -20.91 10.65 12.27
C LYS A 43 -21.25 12.08 11.85
N SER A 44 -21.65 12.94 12.78
CA SER A 44 -21.96 14.34 12.50
C SER A 44 -20.75 15.14 12.02
N GLU A 45 -19.58 14.88 12.59
CA GLU A 45 -18.31 15.51 12.20
C GLU A 45 -17.88 15.04 10.81
N LEU A 46 -18.00 13.74 10.54
CA LEU A 46 -17.73 13.19 9.21
C LEU A 46 -18.66 13.78 8.14
N LEU A 47 -19.97 13.88 8.42
CA LEU A 47 -20.93 14.48 7.49
C LEU A 47 -20.61 15.95 7.24
N ALA A 48 -20.17 16.69 8.26
CA ALA A 48 -19.71 18.07 8.07
C ALA A 48 -18.48 18.10 7.15
N ALA A 49 -17.45 17.29 7.40
CA ALA A 49 -16.25 17.21 6.57
C ALA A 49 -16.55 16.83 5.12
N ILE A 50 -17.46 15.87 4.88
CA ILE A 50 -17.92 15.52 3.53
C ILE A 50 -18.60 16.73 2.87
N GLY A 51 -19.45 17.45 3.61
CA GLY A 51 -20.11 18.66 3.14
C GLY A 51 -19.13 19.76 2.74
N ASP A 52 -18.17 20.05 3.61
CA ASP A 52 -17.14 21.07 3.40
C ASP A 52 -16.26 20.73 2.19
N PHE A 53 -15.83 19.46 2.06
CA PHE A 53 -15.10 19.00 0.89
C PHE A 53 -15.93 19.13 -0.39
N SER A 54 -17.20 18.73 -0.33
CA SER A 54 -18.12 18.77 -1.49
C SER A 54 -18.44 20.18 -1.96
N ALA A 55 -18.24 21.22 -1.13
CA ALA A 55 -18.49 22.61 -1.52
C ALA A 55 -17.55 23.10 -2.63
N GLY A 56 -16.38 22.47 -2.79
CA GLY A 56 -15.41 22.78 -3.85
C GLY A 56 -15.73 22.13 -5.20
N TRP A 57 -16.79 21.32 -5.30
CA TRP A 57 -17.12 20.52 -6.48
C TRP A 57 -18.51 20.88 -7.01
N SER A 58 -18.68 20.79 -8.34
CA SER A 58 -19.97 21.01 -8.98
C SER A 58 -20.91 19.81 -8.79
N GLN A 59 -22.22 20.02 -8.94
CA GLN A 59 -23.21 18.94 -8.84
C GLN A 59 -22.95 17.81 -9.84
N ALA A 60 -22.54 18.17 -11.06
CA ALA A 60 -22.28 17.20 -12.13
C ALA A 60 -21.08 16.29 -11.82
N GLU A 61 -20.11 16.78 -11.03
CA GLU A 61 -18.93 15.98 -10.64
C GLU A 61 -19.21 15.04 -9.47
N ILE A 62 -20.19 15.37 -8.62
CA ILE A 62 -20.55 14.57 -7.43
C ILE A 62 -21.58 13.50 -7.77
N ALA A 63 -22.48 13.80 -8.71
CA ALA A 63 -23.60 12.94 -9.08
C ALA A 63 -23.16 11.69 -9.85
N ASP A 64 -23.67 10.52 -9.42
CA ASP A 64 -23.55 9.29 -10.20
C ASP A 64 -24.73 9.12 -11.18
N ASP A 65 -25.86 9.72 -10.85
CA ASP A 65 -27.11 9.68 -11.61
C ASP A 65 -27.97 10.93 -11.33
N GLU A 66 -29.08 11.08 -12.06
CA GLU A 66 -30.05 12.16 -11.86
C GLU A 66 -30.77 12.11 -10.50
N ALA A 67 -30.68 10.99 -9.77
CA ALA A 67 -31.28 10.83 -8.45
C ALA A 67 -30.41 11.39 -7.33
N THR A 68 -29.17 11.82 -7.63
CA THR A 68 -28.30 12.43 -6.63
C THR A 68 -28.87 13.77 -6.15
N PRO A 69 -29.14 13.95 -4.84
CA PRO A 69 -29.73 15.17 -4.32
C PRO A 69 -28.91 16.43 -4.64
N VAL A 70 -29.61 17.53 -4.94
CA VAL A 70 -28.99 18.85 -5.17
C VAL A 70 -28.78 19.59 -3.86
N ASP A 71 -29.69 19.40 -2.88
CA ASP A 71 -29.55 20.00 -1.55
C ASP A 71 -28.25 19.55 -0.88
N PRO A 72 -27.40 20.46 -0.36
CA PRO A 72 -26.11 20.09 0.21
C PRO A 72 -26.18 19.11 1.41
N ILE A 73 -27.22 19.20 2.24
CA ILE A 73 -27.39 18.35 3.44
C ILE A 73 -27.82 16.95 3.04
N GLU A 74 -28.73 16.83 2.08
CA GLU A 74 -29.12 15.54 1.52
C GLU A 74 -27.99 14.91 0.72
N ARG A 75 -27.26 15.72 -0.06
CA ARG A 75 -26.13 15.28 -0.90
C ARG A 75 -24.99 14.70 -0.08
N ARG A 76 -24.53 15.39 0.97
CA ARG A 76 -23.47 14.85 1.86
C ARG A 76 -23.90 13.53 2.51
N SER A 77 -25.18 13.39 2.83
CA SER A 77 -25.76 12.17 3.38
C SER A 77 -25.81 11.03 2.36
N ALA A 78 -26.12 11.34 1.09
CA ALA A 78 -26.09 10.39 -0.01
C ALA A 78 -24.65 9.90 -0.30
N VAL A 79 -23.68 10.83 -0.34
CA VAL A 79 -22.25 10.50 -0.51
C VAL A 79 -21.76 9.61 0.64
N PHE A 80 -22.09 9.96 1.89
CA PHE A 80 -21.76 9.13 3.05
C PHE A 80 -22.32 7.70 2.93
N ARG A 81 -23.61 7.56 2.59
CA ARG A 81 -24.24 6.24 2.40
C ARG A 81 -23.56 5.43 1.30
N ARG A 82 -23.22 6.07 0.17
CA ARG A 82 -22.48 5.41 -0.93
C ARG A 82 -21.15 4.81 -0.46
N LEU A 83 -20.42 5.49 0.42
CA LEU A 83 -19.14 5.00 0.95
C LEU A 83 -19.33 3.87 1.98
N ILE A 84 -20.41 3.91 2.78
CA ILE A 84 -20.78 2.82 3.71
C ILE A 84 -21.21 1.58 2.91
N GLU A 85 -22.10 1.74 1.93
CA GLU A 85 -22.63 0.65 1.10
C GLU A 85 -21.54 -0.03 0.27
N ALA A 86 -20.59 0.74 -0.24
CA ALA A 86 -19.42 0.20 -0.91
C ALA A 86 -18.44 -0.51 0.04
N GLY A 87 -18.56 -0.33 1.37
CA GLY A 87 -17.66 -0.96 2.34
C GLY A 87 -16.33 -0.24 2.55
N TRP A 88 -16.24 1.05 2.20
CA TRP A 88 -15.07 1.87 2.58
C TRP A 88 -15.10 2.27 4.04
N LEU A 89 -16.29 2.56 4.56
CA LEU A 89 -16.52 3.06 5.90
C LEU A 89 -17.41 2.08 6.68
N VAL A 90 -17.26 2.08 8.00
CA VAL A 90 -18.09 1.29 8.92
C VAL A 90 -18.66 2.22 9.99
N GLU A 91 -19.98 2.21 10.14
CA GLU A 91 -20.68 2.90 11.23
C GLU A 91 -20.91 1.94 12.41
N ARG A 92 -20.54 2.40 13.61
CA ARG A 92 -20.74 1.67 14.87
C ARG A 92 -21.25 2.62 15.95
N ARG A 93 -21.74 2.06 17.06
CA ARG A 93 -22.20 2.84 18.21
C ARG A 93 -21.23 2.70 19.36
N GLU A 94 -20.74 3.83 19.85
CA GLU A 94 -19.96 3.90 21.09
C GLU A 94 -20.74 4.68 22.14
N ARG A 95 -21.11 4.03 23.24
CA ARG A 95 -21.87 4.66 24.33
C ARG A 95 -23.07 5.48 23.78
N TYR A 96 -23.79 4.90 22.82
CA TYR A 96 -24.95 5.48 22.09
C TYR A 96 -24.64 6.60 21.09
N VAL A 97 -23.38 6.99 20.92
CA VAL A 97 -22.96 7.96 19.88
C VAL A 97 -22.61 7.20 18.60
N PRO A 98 -23.20 7.55 17.44
CA PRO A 98 -22.80 6.98 16.16
C PRO A 98 -21.42 7.52 15.79
N VAL A 99 -20.46 6.61 15.64
CA VAL A 99 -19.10 6.88 15.20
C VAL A 99 -18.80 6.09 13.94
N VAL A 100 -17.87 6.60 13.15
CA VAL A 100 -17.47 6.04 11.87
C VAL A 100 -15.96 5.88 11.85
N ASP A 101 -15.49 4.81 11.23
CA ASP A 101 -14.08 4.58 10.88
C ASP A 101 -14.02 4.01 9.46
N PHE A 102 -12.83 3.97 8.88
CA PHE A 102 -12.59 3.12 7.72
C PHE A 102 -12.75 1.65 8.10
N ASP A 103 -13.29 0.86 7.17
CA ASP A 103 -13.16 -0.59 7.28
C ASP A 103 -11.67 -0.98 7.37
N PRO A 104 -11.24 -1.89 8.26
CA PRO A 104 -9.83 -2.22 8.44
C PRO A 104 -9.14 -2.72 7.16
N ASP A 105 -9.83 -3.52 6.35
CA ASP A 105 -9.27 -4.05 5.11
C ASP A 105 -9.28 -2.98 4.01
N ALA A 106 -10.32 -2.14 3.96
CA ALA A 106 -10.34 -0.97 3.06
C ALA A 106 -9.29 0.09 3.43
N ARG A 107 -8.95 0.23 4.73
CA ARG A 107 -7.89 1.12 5.23
C ARG A 107 -6.53 0.76 4.62
N LEU A 108 -6.23 -0.53 4.51
CA LEU A 108 -4.99 -0.99 3.87
C LEU A 108 -4.94 -0.59 2.39
N LEU A 109 -6.08 -0.62 1.71
CA LEU A 109 -6.17 -0.24 0.30
C LEU A 109 -6.04 1.27 0.11
N ILE A 110 -6.73 2.10 0.88
CA ILE A 110 -6.65 3.57 0.73
C ILE A 110 -5.25 4.10 1.06
N GLU A 111 -4.55 3.50 2.02
CA GLU A 111 -3.13 3.80 2.31
C GLU A 111 -2.27 3.59 1.06
N GLU A 112 -2.42 2.45 0.37
CA GLU A 112 -1.66 2.18 -0.85
C GLU A 112 -2.09 3.09 -2.02
N LEU A 113 -3.37 3.45 -2.12
CA LEU A 113 -3.84 4.45 -3.10
C LEU A 113 -3.27 5.84 -2.82
N ALA A 114 -3.18 6.27 -1.56
CA ALA A 114 -2.58 7.54 -1.16
C ALA A 114 -1.08 7.58 -1.46
N ARG A 115 -0.36 6.47 -1.28
CA ARG A 115 1.05 6.35 -1.70
C ARG A 115 1.21 6.52 -3.21
N ILE A 116 0.33 5.92 -4.00
CA ILE A 116 0.32 6.05 -5.46
C ILE A 116 0.04 7.50 -5.86
N GLU A 117 -0.95 8.15 -5.26
CA GLU A 117 -1.34 9.54 -5.57
C GLU A 117 -0.22 10.54 -5.26
N ARG A 118 0.46 10.39 -4.12
CA ARG A 118 1.65 11.20 -3.78
C ARG A 118 2.86 10.92 -4.68
N GLY A 119 2.83 9.84 -5.47
CA GLY A 119 3.96 9.39 -6.26
C GLY A 119 5.15 8.97 -5.38
N GLU A 120 4.90 8.48 -4.16
CA GLU A 120 5.95 8.02 -3.25
C GLU A 120 6.66 6.81 -3.85
N THR A 121 7.79 7.05 -4.52
CA THR A 121 8.76 6.00 -4.77
C THR A 121 9.42 5.68 -3.44
N ARG A 122 9.23 4.45 -2.96
CA ARG A 122 9.99 3.96 -1.79
C ARG A 122 11.48 4.23 -2.04
N SER A 123 12.14 4.92 -1.10
CA SER A 123 13.56 5.23 -1.20
C SER A 123 14.37 3.97 -1.51
N TYR A 124 15.08 3.95 -2.65
CA TYR A 124 15.90 2.79 -3.03
C TYR A 124 16.99 2.52 -2.00
N GLY A 125 17.53 3.58 -1.38
CA GLY A 125 18.50 3.48 -0.28
C GLY A 125 17.94 2.73 0.92
N GLY A 126 16.73 3.10 1.36
CA GLY A 126 16.05 2.44 2.47
C GLY A 126 15.75 0.97 2.19
N ALA A 127 15.24 0.65 0.99
CA ALA A 127 14.92 -0.73 0.62
C ALA A 127 16.15 -1.65 0.58
N VAL A 128 17.29 -1.16 0.07
CA VAL A 128 18.54 -1.95 0.07
C VAL A 128 19.12 -2.08 1.48
N LEU A 129 19.06 -1.02 2.29
CA LEU A 129 19.48 -1.05 3.70
C LEU A 129 18.66 -2.03 4.53
N GLU A 130 17.36 -2.13 4.28
CA GLU A 130 16.47 -3.09 4.95
C GLU A 130 16.90 -4.53 4.65
N VAL A 131 17.24 -4.84 3.39
CA VAL A 131 17.79 -6.15 3.00
C VAL A 131 19.09 -6.45 3.73
N LEU A 132 20.03 -5.49 3.71
CA LEU A 132 21.32 -5.68 4.35
C LEU A 132 21.18 -5.87 5.87
N SER A 133 20.41 -5.01 6.53
CA SER A 133 20.23 -5.03 7.99
C SER A 133 19.55 -6.33 8.44
N ALA A 134 18.53 -6.79 7.72
CA ALA A 134 17.85 -8.04 8.02
C ALA A 134 18.78 -9.25 7.81
N LEU A 135 19.60 -9.24 6.77
CA LEU A 135 20.58 -10.29 6.49
C LEU A 135 21.70 -10.33 7.54
N GLU A 136 22.28 -9.18 7.88
CA GLU A 136 23.31 -9.07 8.92
C GLU A 136 22.77 -9.51 10.28
N SER A 137 21.54 -9.11 10.62
CA SER A 137 20.88 -9.53 11.86
C SER A 137 20.67 -11.05 11.93
N ALA A 138 20.29 -11.68 10.81
CA ALA A 138 20.15 -13.13 10.73
C ALA A 138 21.50 -13.85 10.89
N ILE A 139 22.55 -13.34 10.25
CA ILE A 139 23.90 -13.95 10.29
C ILE A 139 24.56 -13.75 11.67
N ALA A 140 24.33 -12.62 12.33
CA ALA A 140 24.88 -12.33 13.65
C ALA A 140 24.27 -13.21 14.75
N SER A 141 23.03 -13.67 14.59
CA SER A 141 22.37 -14.57 15.55
C SER A 141 21.51 -15.63 14.84
N PRO A 142 22.14 -16.62 14.16
CA PRO A 142 21.44 -17.57 13.29
C PRO A 142 20.34 -18.40 13.97
N ALA A 143 20.53 -18.70 15.26
CA ALA A 143 19.61 -19.54 16.03
C ALA A 143 18.38 -18.79 16.57
N ASP A 144 18.53 -17.48 16.88
CA ASP A 144 17.54 -16.68 17.60
C ASP A 144 16.88 -15.59 16.74
N ARG A 145 17.41 -15.34 15.53
CA ARG A 145 16.92 -14.32 14.60
C ARG A 145 16.69 -14.90 13.21
N SER A 146 16.23 -16.14 13.15
CA SER A 146 16.07 -16.83 11.87
C SER A 146 14.97 -16.20 11.00
N GLU A 147 13.97 -15.57 11.60
CA GLU A 147 12.93 -14.79 10.93
C GLU A 147 13.51 -13.57 10.19
N ALA A 148 14.63 -13.01 10.65
CA ALA A 148 15.31 -11.94 9.95
C ALA A 148 15.79 -12.37 8.56
N LEU A 149 16.09 -13.67 8.35
CA LEU A 149 16.39 -14.20 7.02
C LEU A 149 15.15 -14.18 6.09
N ARG A 150 13.97 -14.52 6.62
CA ARG A 150 12.71 -14.42 5.87
C ARG A 150 12.38 -12.97 5.53
N ASN A 151 12.62 -12.06 6.45
CA ASN A 151 12.45 -10.63 6.24
C ASN A 151 13.44 -10.11 5.19
N ALA A 152 14.71 -10.52 5.23
CA ALA A 152 15.71 -10.18 4.21
C ALA A 152 15.28 -10.68 2.81
N ALA A 153 14.77 -11.90 2.71
CA ALA A 153 14.26 -12.46 1.46
C ALA A 153 13.00 -11.73 0.97
N LYS A 154 12.08 -11.35 1.88
CA LYS A 154 10.88 -10.56 1.55
C LYS A 154 11.27 -9.17 1.05
N ALA A 155 12.10 -8.46 1.80
CA ALA A 155 12.63 -7.15 1.43
C ALA A 155 13.37 -7.20 0.08
N SER A 156 14.11 -8.27 -0.21
CA SER A 156 14.81 -8.45 -1.50
C SER A 156 13.84 -8.58 -2.68
N ARG A 157 12.76 -9.36 -2.52
CA ARG A 157 11.71 -9.50 -3.55
C ARG A 157 10.96 -8.19 -3.75
N THR A 158 10.64 -7.50 -2.66
CA THR A 158 10.01 -6.19 -2.68
C THR A 158 10.89 -5.16 -3.41
N PHE A 159 12.18 -5.11 -3.10
CA PHE A 159 13.16 -4.26 -3.80
C PHE A 159 13.22 -4.57 -5.31
N LEU A 160 13.25 -5.85 -5.69
CA LEU A 160 13.20 -6.24 -7.11
C LEU A 160 11.90 -5.79 -7.79
N GLY A 161 10.76 -5.87 -7.09
CA GLY A 161 9.49 -5.33 -7.54
C GLY A 161 9.56 -3.83 -7.83
N HIS A 162 10.17 -3.05 -6.92
CA HIS A 162 10.36 -1.61 -7.13
C HIS A 162 11.25 -1.31 -8.33
N LEU A 163 12.36 -2.03 -8.50
CA LEU A 163 13.24 -1.85 -9.67
C LEU A 163 12.51 -2.11 -10.99
N ARG A 164 11.64 -3.12 -11.03
CA ARG A 164 10.79 -3.39 -12.20
C ARG A 164 9.75 -2.29 -12.42
N GLY A 165 9.16 -1.78 -11.33
CA GLY A 165 8.25 -0.63 -11.36
C GLY A 165 8.91 0.62 -11.94
N LEU A 166 10.10 0.97 -11.46
CA LEU A 166 10.93 2.07 -11.97
C LEU A 166 11.18 1.92 -13.47
N ALA A 167 11.68 0.75 -13.90
CA ALA A 167 11.95 0.49 -15.31
C ALA A 167 10.68 0.59 -16.17
N GLY A 168 9.52 0.19 -15.64
CA GLY A 168 8.23 0.38 -16.29
C GLY A 168 7.83 1.86 -16.41
N ALA A 169 7.98 2.63 -15.33
CA ALA A 169 7.67 4.06 -15.30
C ALA A 169 8.58 4.85 -16.26
N MET A 170 9.87 4.54 -16.28
CA MET A 170 10.84 5.12 -17.21
C MET A 170 10.44 4.88 -18.67
N ARG A 171 10.03 3.66 -19.03
CA ARG A 171 9.56 3.35 -20.40
C ARG A 171 8.29 4.11 -20.76
N LYS A 172 7.32 4.21 -19.84
CA LYS A 172 6.09 5.00 -20.07
C LYS A 172 6.41 6.48 -20.30
N LEU A 173 7.37 7.02 -19.54
CA LEU A 173 7.79 8.40 -19.67
C LEU A 173 8.55 8.64 -20.98
N GLU A 174 9.45 7.73 -21.35
CA GLU A 174 10.14 7.73 -22.64
C GLU A 174 9.14 7.74 -23.81
N GLU A 175 8.16 6.83 -23.80
CA GLU A 175 7.10 6.79 -24.82
C GLU A 175 6.31 8.12 -24.90
N ARG A 176 6.03 8.74 -23.75
CA ARG A 176 5.27 9.99 -23.69
C ARG A 176 6.08 11.18 -24.21
N ILE A 177 7.38 11.25 -23.89
CA ILE A 177 8.30 12.26 -24.43
C ILE A 177 8.43 12.10 -25.95
N LEU A 178 8.59 10.88 -26.45
CA LEU A 178 8.75 10.63 -27.90
C LEU A 178 7.48 10.90 -28.71
N ARG A 179 6.30 10.85 -28.09
CA ARG A 179 5.01 11.14 -28.73
C ARG A 179 4.63 12.62 -28.67
N GLU A 180 5.36 13.46 -27.92
CA GLU A 180 5.04 14.87 -27.78
C GLU A 180 5.59 15.66 -28.98
N PRO A 181 4.73 16.21 -29.86
CA PRO A 181 5.18 16.96 -31.03
C PRO A 181 5.79 18.33 -30.69
N ASP A 182 5.43 18.93 -29.55
CA ASP A 182 6.04 20.19 -29.10
C ASP A 182 7.35 19.93 -28.33
N LEU A 183 8.46 20.38 -28.90
CA LEU A 183 9.78 20.26 -28.30
C LEU A 183 9.85 20.92 -26.91
N SER A 184 9.17 22.05 -26.71
CA SER A 184 9.17 22.73 -25.40
C SER A 184 8.45 21.92 -24.34
N ALA A 185 7.27 21.37 -24.66
CA ALA A 185 6.54 20.45 -23.78
C ALA A 185 7.32 19.15 -23.51
N ALA A 186 7.98 18.58 -24.53
CA ALA A 186 8.83 17.40 -24.37
C ALA A 186 10.00 17.65 -23.39
N PHE A 187 10.64 18.82 -23.47
CA PHE A 187 11.69 19.22 -22.54
C PHE A 187 11.17 19.42 -21.12
N ARG A 188 10.00 20.03 -20.92
CA ARG A 188 9.39 20.13 -19.58
C ARG A 188 9.09 18.77 -19.00
N LEU A 189 8.47 17.87 -19.78
CA LEU A 189 8.20 16.49 -19.37
C LEU A 189 9.49 15.78 -18.95
N TYR A 190 10.58 15.96 -19.69
CA TYR A 190 11.87 15.41 -19.28
C TYR A 190 12.38 15.98 -17.96
N PHE A 191 12.41 17.31 -17.77
CA PHE A 191 12.97 17.88 -16.54
C PHE A 191 12.06 17.67 -15.31
N GLU A 192 10.77 17.91 -15.42
CA GLU A 192 9.83 17.82 -14.29
C GLU A 192 9.49 16.36 -13.95
N GLU A 193 9.29 15.48 -14.94
CA GLU A 193 8.85 14.11 -14.67
C GLU A 193 10.01 13.10 -14.63
N PHE A 194 11.07 13.26 -15.43
CA PHE A 194 12.21 12.35 -15.40
C PHE A 194 13.27 12.83 -14.40
N VAL A 195 13.72 14.08 -14.53
CA VAL A 195 14.80 14.58 -13.67
C VAL A 195 14.29 14.77 -12.24
N GLU A 196 13.22 15.52 -11.99
CA GLU A 196 12.80 15.77 -10.60
C GLU A 196 12.23 14.53 -9.89
N ARG A 197 11.32 13.79 -10.53
CA ARG A 197 10.67 12.63 -9.87
C ARG A 197 11.51 11.35 -9.86
N HIS A 198 12.28 11.06 -10.91
CA HIS A 198 13.02 9.79 -11.02
C HIS A 198 14.54 9.96 -10.78
N LEU A 199 15.15 11.09 -11.16
CA LEU A 199 16.59 11.33 -11.04
C LEU A 199 16.98 12.06 -9.72
N VAL A 200 16.20 13.04 -9.28
CA VAL A 200 16.62 13.97 -8.22
C VAL A 200 16.41 13.40 -6.82
N SER A 201 15.39 12.56 -6.59
CA SER A 201 15.20 11.89 -5.28
C SER A 201 16.20 10.75 -5.06
N ASP A 202 16.42 9.90 -6.07
CA ASP A 202 17.14 8.64 -5.88
C ASP A 202 18.48 8.52 -6.64
N TYR A 203 18.64 9.22 -7.77
CA TYR A 203 19.85 9.16 -8.59
C TYR A 203 20.96 10.13 -8.17
N ARG A 204 20.63 11.27 -7.56
CA ARG A 204 21.63 12.09 -6.84
C ARG A 204 22.36 11.28 -5.76
N THR A 205 21.68 10.30 -5.18
CA THR A 205 22.24 9.37 -4.21
C THR A 205 23.16 8.34 -4.90
N LEU A 206 22.83 7.91 -6.12
CA LEU A 206 23.61 6.93 -6.92
C LEU A 206 25.05 7.38 -7.27
N HIS A 207 25.32 8.68 -7.37
CA HIS A 207 26.68 9.19 -7.62
C HIS A 207 27.37 9.80 -6.38
N THR A 208 26.79 9.64 -5.19
CA THR A 208 27.39 10.13 -3.94
C THR A 208 27.80 8.98 -3.02
N ARG A 209 28.50 9.28 -1.91
CA ARG A 209 28.87 8.29 -0.88
C ARG A 209 27.66 7.55 -0.29
N PHE A 210 26.44 8.07 -0.50
CA PHE A 210 25.19 7.51 -0.03
C PHE A 210 24.54 6.52 -1.01
N ASN A 211 25.20 6.18 -2.13
CA ASN A 211 24.70 5.29 -3.18
C ASN A 211 24.06 4.01 -2.62
N PRO A 212 22.77 3.74 -2.86
CA PRO A 212 22.10 2.51 -2.47
C PRO A 212 22.82 1.22 -2.89
N PHE A 213 23.38 1.17 -4.11
CA PHE A 213 24.14 0.03 -4.62
C PHE A 213 25.49 -0.20 -3.92
N ARG A 214 25.96 0.73 -3.08
CA ARG A 214 27.19 0.50 -2.27
C ARG A 214 27.05 -0.75 -1.39
N PHE A 215 25.83 -1.09 -1.01
CA PHE A 215 25.51 -2.23 -0.16
C PHE A 215 25.33 -3.53 -0.95
N ARG A 216 25.18 -3.49 -2.29
CA ARG A 216 25.00 -4.70 -3.11
C ARG A 216 26.13 -5.70 -2.89
N SER A 217 27.37 -5.22 -2.92
CA SER A 217 28.55 -6.06 -2.69
C SER A 217 28.55 -6.64 -1.27
N GLY A 218 28.15 -5.85 -0.27
CA GLY A 218 27.96 -6.30 1.11
C GLY A 218 26.95 -7.44 1.22
N ILE A 219 25.73 -7.23 0.70
CA ILE A 219 24.65 -8.22 0.73
C ILE A 219 25.10 -9.53 0.06
N VAL A 220 25.65 -9.46 -1.16
CA VAL A 220 26.09 -10.66 -1.91
C VAL A 220 27.23 -11.36 -1.18
N ARG A 221 28.16 -10.60 -0.59
CA ARG A 221 29.28 -11.15 0.18
C ARG A 221 28.80 -11.86 1.43
N GLU A 222 27.96 -11.23 2.25
CA GLU A 222 27.48 -11.83 3.51
C GLU A 222 26.58 -13.04 3.24
N ALA A 223 25.66 -12.96 2.27
CA ALA A 223 24.87 -14.12 1.87
C ALA A 223 25.76 -15.25 1.33
N GLY A 224 26.75 -14.91 0.50
CA GLY A 224 27.71 -15.89 -0.03
C GLY A 224 28.60 -16.51 1.04
N ARG A 225 28.97 -15.77 2.08
CA ARG A 225 29.69 -16.29 3.26
C ARG A 225 28.82 -17.26 4.03
N ALA A 226 27.59 -16.87 4.38
CA ALA A 226 26.64 -17.72 5.11
C ALA A 226 26.33 -19.02 4.35
N LEU A 227 26.18 -18.96 3.02
CA LEU A 227 25.95 -20.14 2.18
C LEU A 227 27.14 -21.12 2.16
N ARG A 228 28.37 -20.63 2.33
CA ARG A 228 29.59 -21.45 2.33
C ARG A 228 29.96 -21.97 3.72
N ASP A 229 29.29 -21.52 4.77
CA ASP A 229 29.47 -22.03 6.13
C ASP A 229 28.32 -22.99 6.50
N PRO A 230 28.57 -24.32 6.52
CA PRO A 230 27.54 -25.30 6.82
C PRO A 230 26.92 -25.15 8.22
N LEU A 231 27.67 -24.62 9.20
CA LEU A 231 27.16 -24.44 10.57
C LEU A 231 26.17 -23.29 10.63
N THR A 232 26.53 -22.14 10.07
CA THR A 232 25.62 -20.98 9.95
C THR A 232 24.38 -21.36 9.15
N LEU A 233 24.53 -22.05 8.02
CA LEU A 233 23.41 -22.47 7.19
C LEU A 233 22.46 -23.39 7.95
N ARG A 234 22.99 -24.36 8.70
CA ARG A 234 22.19 -25.27 9.51
C ARG A 234 21.48 -24.54 10.65
N ALA A 235 22.16 -23.64 11.34
CA ALA A 235 21.57 -22.86 12.42
C ALA A 235 20.42 -21.95 11.91
N LEU A 236 20.60 -21.30 10.76
CA LEU A 236 19.54 -20.53 10.10
C LEU A 236 18.35 -21.41 9.72
N ALA A 237 18.60 -22.61 9.18
CA ALA A 237 17.54 -23.55 8.80
C ALA A 237 16.76 -24.05 10.02
N ASP A 238 17.46 -24.48 11.06
CA ASP A 238 16.86 -25.00 12.29
C ASP A 238 16.07 -23.91 13.03
N GLY A 239 16.61 -22.69 13.14
CA GLY A 239 15.89 -21.55 13.67
C GLY A 239 14.61 -21.27 12.87
N ASN A 240 14.71 -21.30 11.53
CA ASN A 240 13.56 -21.02 10.66
C ASN A 240 12.41 -22.03 10.87
N LEU A 241 12.74 -23.29 11.14
CA LEU A 241 11.75 -24.32 11.46
C LEU A 241 11.11 -24.13 12.84
N ARG A 242 11.84 -23.59 13.81
CA ARG A 242 11.33 -23.29 15.16
C ARG A 242 10.43 -22.06 15.19
N GLU A 243 10.86 -20.98 14.56
CA GLU A 243 10.15 -19.69 14.53
C GLU A 243 9.10 -19.61 13.42
N GLY A 244 9.15 -20.50 12.43
CA GLY A 244 8.17 -20.53 11.34
C GLY A 244 6.77 -20.84 11.88
N PRO A 245 5.68 -20.33 11.25
CA PRO A 245 4.34 -20.73 11.62
C PRO A 245 4.27 -22.25 11.51
N ARG A 246 4.02 -22.95 12.63
CA ARG A 246 3.75 -24.39 12.63
C ARG A 246 2.66 -24.60 11.59
N ARG A 247 3.03 -25.15 10.43
CA ARG A 247 2.05 -25.55 9.40
C ARG A 247 1.08 -26.45 10.14
N ARG A 248 -0.12 -25.96 10.42
CA ARG A 248 -1.20 -26.78 10.95
C ARG A 248 -1.41 -27.83 9.87
N HIS A 249 -0.88 -29.03 10.09
CA HIS A 249 -1.31 -30.21 9.38
C HIS A 249 -2.81 -30.26 9.59
N HIS A 250 -3.57 -29.93 8.55
CA HIS A 250 -4.98 -30.26 8.48
C HIS A 250 -5.01 -31.78 8.33
N GLY A 251 -4.94 -32.45 9.49
CA GLY A 251 -5.17 -33.88 9.57
C GLY A 251 -6.58 -34.11 9.10
N SER A 252 -6.69 -34.70 7.91
CA SER A 252 -7.89 -35.39 7.45
C SER A 252 -8.35 -36.30 8.59
N ARG A 253 -9.40 -35.89 9.31
CA ARG A 253 -10.18 -36.80 10.13
C ARG A 253 -10.88 -37.72 9.14
N ALA A 254 -10.26 -38.87 8.89
CA ALA A 254 -10.95 -40.02 8.37
C ALA A 254 -12.04 -40.36 9.39
N ASP A 255 -13.28 -40.10 8.98
CA ASP A 255 -14.48 -40.36 9.75
C ASP A 255 -14.66 -41.89 9.85
N GLY A 256 -14.19 -42.45 10.95
CA GLY A 256 -14.46 -43.83 11.33
C GLY A 256 -15.90 -43.97 11.82
N ALA A 257 -16.86 -43.96 10.90
CA ALA A 257 -18.23 -44.36 11.21
C ALA A 257 -18.34 -45.89 11.19
N HIS A 258 -17.97 -46.49 12.32
CA HIS A 258 -18.30 -47.86 12.68
C HIS A 258 -19.82 -47.94 12.89
N ARG A 259 -20.58 -48.35 11.86
CA ARG A 259 -21.96 -48.84 12.07
C ARG A 259 -21.89 -50.32 12.40
N SER A 260 -22.20 -50.65 13.63
CA SER A 260 -22.52 -52.00 14.09
C SER A 260 -23.64 -51.90 15.10
N ARG A 261 -24.71 -52.65 14.80
CA ARG A 261 -25.98 -52.86 15.51
C ARG A 261 -27.13 -51.95 15.12
#